data_AF-A0A124IWB4-F1
#
_entry.id   AF-A0A124IWB4-F1
#
_cell.length_a   1.000
_cell.length_b   1.000
_cell.length_c   1.000
_cell.angle_alpha   90.00
_cell.angle_beta   90.00
_cell.angle_gamma   90.00
#
_symmetry.space_group_name_H-M   'P 1'
#
loop_
_entity.id
_entity.type
_entity.pdbx_description
1 polymer ?
#
loop_
_entity_poly.entity_id
_entity_poly.type
_entity_poly.pdbx_seq_one_letter_code
_entity_poly.pdbx_strand_id
1 'polypeptide(L)'
;MHGNFPLFTFLQGTHESIDLITAALLLAGQLTPSGLFVVPAGMNLSLSGPVLGGVLNEGVTPVAHATLRAIEVLSAVLLIGGALTTVGVYVTAQRASIVLGGPILETPKTRTNIPGVPQKTLYAYQQLILKRFGESWRITKYRNPKTRSKR
;
A
#
# COMPACT_ATOMS: atom_id res chain seq x y z
N MET A 1 -26.13 -13.45 -17.52
CA MET A 1 -24.94 -12.58 -17.45
C MET A 1 -23.90 -13.22 -16.53
N HIS A 2 -23.00 -14.03 -17.08
CA HIS A 2 -21.81 -14.53 -16.36
C HIS A 2 -20.82 -13.35 -16.27
N GLY A 3 -20.26 -12.90 -15.16
CA GLY A 3 -19.99 -13.59 -13.90
C GLY A 3 -18.50 -13.92 -13.80
N ASN A 4 -17.60 -12.93 -13.96
CA ASN A 4 -16.17 -13.04 -13.64
C ASN A 4 -15.56 -11.64 -13.45
N PHE A 5 -15.60 -11.10 -12.23
CA PHE A 5 -14.83 -9.89 -11.88
C PHE A 5 -14.03 -9.97 -10.56
N PRO A 6 -13.42 -11.11 -10.16
CA PRO A 6 -12.51 -11.16 -9.00
C PRO A 6 -11.22 -10.34 -9.19
N LEU A 7 -10.90 -9.96 -10.43
CA LEU A 7 -9.63 -9.33 -10.79
C LEU A 7 -9.42 -7.94 -10.15
N PHE A 8 -10.44 -7.08 -10.13
CA PHE A 8 -10.28 -5.73 -9.58
C PHE A 8 -10.06 -5.74 -8.06
N THR A 9 -10.84 -6.53 -7.33
CA THR A 9 -10.66 -6.74 -5.88
C THR A 9 -9.29 -7.34 -5.59
N PHE A 10 -8.86 -8.31 -6.40
CA PHE A 10 -7.54 -8.89 -6.28
C PHE A 10 -6.42 -7.86 -6.48
N LEU A 11 -6.51 -7.02 -7.53
CA LEU A 11 -5.49 -6.02 -7.82
C LEU A 11 -5.43 -4.92 -6.74
N GLN A 12 -6.58 -4.45 -6.26
CA GLN A 12 -6.61 -3.46 -5.18
C GLN A 12 -6.05 -4.06 -3.88
N GLY A 13 -6.46 -5.29 -3.53
CA GLY A 13 -5.93 -5.99 -2.37
C GLY A 13 -4.43 -6.26 -2.49
N THR A 14 -3.93 -6.50 -3.71
CA THR A 14 -2.49 -6.67 -3.96
C THR A 14 -1.73 -5.37 -3.71
N HIS A 15 -2.25 -4.23 -4.17
CA HIS A 15 -1.60 -2.92 -3.97
C HIS A 15 -1.56 -2.52 -2.49
N GLU A 16 -2.67 -2.70 -1.76
CA GLU A 16 -2.72 -2.50 -0.31
C GLU A 16 -1.79 -3.49 0.44
N SER A 17 -1.67 -4.73 -0.04
CA SER A 17 -0.73 -5.70 0.53
C SER A 17 0.73 -5.29 0.32
N ILE A 18 1.07 -4.69 -0.82
CA ILE A 18 2.42 -4.17 -1.09
C ILE A 18 2.76 -3.04 -0.12
N ASP A 19 1.82 -2.13 0.14
CA ASP A 19 2.02 -1.03 1.10
C ASP A 19 2.27 -1.57 2.52
N LEU A 20 1.48 -2.57 2.95
CA LEU A 20 1.65 -3.21 4.25
C LEU A 20 2.96 -4.00 4.36
N ILE A 21 3.35 -4.73 3.31
CA ILE A 21 4.63 -5.45 3.27
C ILE A 21 5.79 -4.45 3.33
N THR A 22 5.70 -3.35 2.56
CA THR A 22 6.73 -2.30 2.56
C THR A 22 6.86 -1.65 3.94
N ALA A 23 5.74 -1.38 4.61
CA ALA A 23 5.71 -0.88 5.98
C ALA A 23 6.35 -1.87 6.97
N ALA A 24 6.02 -3.16 6.86
CA ALA A 24 6.62 -4.19 7.70
C ALA A 24 8.14 -4.30 7.50
N LEU A 25 8.61 -4.22 6.24
CA LEU A 25 10.03 -4.26 5.91
C LEU A 25 10.79 -3.02 6.42
N LEU A 26 10.18 -1.83 6.40
CA LEU A 26 10.74 -0.62 7.03
C LEU A 26 10.91 -0.83 8.54
N LEU A 27 9.86 -1.30 9.23
CA LEU A 27 9.91 -1.52 10.68
C LEU A 27 10.89 -2.64 11.08
N ALA A 28 11.08 -3.63 10.21
CA ALA A 28 12.06 -4.69 10.39
C ALA A 28 13.51 -4.26 10.07
N GLY A 29 13.73 -3.00 9.66
CA GLY A 29 15.04 -2.49 9.25
C GLY A 29 15.59 -3.16 7.99
N GLN A 30 14.71 -3.73 7.15
CA GLN A 30 15.09 -4.33 5.86
C GLN A 30 15.05 -3.32 4.71
N LEU A 31 14.40 -2.18 4.93
CA LEU A 31 14.36 -1.04 4.02
C LEU A 31 14.72 0.22 4.80
N THR A 32 15.36 1.14 4.11
CA THR A 32 15.70 2.49 4.57
C THR A 32 15.36 3.50 3.48
N PRO A 33 15.03 4.75 3.84
CA PRO A 33 15.09 5.88 2.93
C PRO A 33 16.46 5.96 2.24
N SER A 34 16.48 5.92 0.91
CA SER A 34 17.68 6.10 0.09
C SER A 34 17.78 7.48 -0.55
N GLY A 35 16.66 8.16 -0.73
CA GLY A 35 16.66 9.53 -1.26
C GLY A 35 15.24 10.07 -1.44
N LEU A 36 15.17 11.40 -1.55
CA LEU A 36 13.95 12.13 -1.88
C LEU A 36 14.10 12.71 -3.29
N PHE A 37 13.15 12.42 -4.16
CA PHE A 37 13.11 12.93 -5.52
C PHE A 37 11.98 13.94 -5.66
N VAL A 38 12.30 15.14 -6.13
CA VAL A 38 11.30 16.15 -6.50
C VAL A 38 10.97 15.95 -7.97
N VAL A 39 9.70 15.76 -8.27
CA VAL A 39 9.14 15.60 -9.61
C VAL A 39 8.11 16.68 -9.88
N PRO A 40 7.75 16.98 -11.14
CA PRO A 40 6.74 18.01 -11.43
C PRO A 40 5.38 17.76 -10.77
N ALA A 41 5.08 16.49 -10.45
CA ALA A 41 3.85 16.07 -9.80
C ALA A 41 3.96 15.96 -8.26
N GLY A 42 5.03 16.46 -7.63
CA GLY A 42 5.22 16.43 -6.18
C GLY A 42 6.57 15.83 -5.75
N MET A 43 6.58 15.12 -4.62
CA MET A 43 7.77 14.46 -4.09
C MET A 43 7.59 12.93 -4.05
N ASN A 44 8.71 12.22 -4.18
CA ASN A 44 8.77 10.78 -4.11
C ASN A 44 9.89 10.36 -3.16
N LEU A 45 9.57 9.50 -2.19
CA LEU A 45 10.55 8.92 -1.28
C LEU A 45 10.99 7.57 -1.81
N SER A 46 12.28 7.41 -2.07
CA SER A 46 12.84 6.13 -2.50
C SER A 46 13.38 5.35 -1.31
N LEU A 47 13.06 4.07 -1.30
CA LEU A 47 13.51 3.10 -0.32
C LEU A 47 14.45 2.08 -0.97
N SER A 48 15.49 1.71 -0.25
CA SER A 48 16.40 0.61 -0.63
C SER A 48 16.81 -0.16 0.62
N GLY A 49 17.48 -1.30 0.46
CA GLY A 49 17.95 -2.11 1.57
C GLY A 49 18.28 -3.55 1.17
N PRO A 50 18.71 -4.40 2.13
CA PRO A 50 19.26 -5.73 1.86
C PRO A 50 18.32 -6.63 1.05
N VAL A 51 17.02 -6.59 1.34
CA VAL A 51 16.01 -7.39 0.63
C VAL A 51 15.89 -7.00 -0.85
N LEU A 52 16.31 -5.78 -1.21
CA LEU A 52 16.33 -5.27 -2.59
C LEU A 52 17.74 -5.28 -3.20
N GLY A 53 18.72 -5.93 -2.56
CA GLY A 53 20.12 -5.93 -3.00
C GLY A 53 20.85 -4.60 -2.76
N GLY A 54 20.26 -3.71 -1.95
CA GLY A 54 20.90 -2.46 -1.51
C GLY A 54 21.56 -2.59 -0.14
N VAL A 55 22.26 -1.54 0.28
CA VAL A 55 22.78 -1.40 1.65
C VAL A 55 21.86 -0.52 2.48
N LEU A 56 21.86 -0.73 3.80
CA LEU A 56 21.18 0.18 4.72
C LEU A 56 21.98 1.49 4.83
N ASN A 57 21.25 2.59 4.90
CA ASN A 57 21.82 3.89 5.18
C ASN A 57 21.91 4.05 6.68
N GLU A 58 23.10 4.36 7.17
CA GLU A 58 23.33 4.59 8.58
C GLU A 58 23.75 6.04 8.79
N GLY A 59 23.18 6.66 9.82
CA GLY A 59 23.55 8.01 10.18
C GLY A 59 24.95 8.04 10.76
N VAL A 60 25.81 8.89 10.19
CA VAL A 60 27.20 9.08 10.66
C VAL A 60 27.25 9.63 12.09
N THR A 61 26.22 10.38 12.50
CA THR A 61 26.08 10.91 13.86
C THR A 61 24.87 10.27 14.55
N PRO A 62 24.84 10.25 15.90
CA PRO A 62 23.67 9.75 16.64
C PRO A 62 22.37 10.45 16.25
N VAL A 63 22.44 11.76 15.98
CA VAL A 63 21.30 12.56 15.52
C VAL A 63 20.86 12.12 14.13
N ALA A 64 21.77 11.96 13.18
CA ALA A 64 21.43 11.49 11.84
C ALA A 64 20.82 10.08 11.88
N HIS A 65 21.34 9.20 12.74
CA HIS A 65 20.82 7.85 12.92
C HIS A 65 19.39 7.87 13.48
N ALA A 66 19.16 8.67 14.53
CA ALA A 66 17.83 8.85 15.11
C ALA A 66 16.84 9.46 14.09
N THR A 67 17.28 10.42 13.29
CA THR A 67 16.45 11.02 12.22
C THR A 67 16.08 10.00 11.14
N LEU A 68 17.02 9.17 10.68
CA LEU A 68 16.74 8.10 9.71
C LEU A 68 15.72 7.11 10.28
N ARG A 69 15.90 6.67 11.53
CA ARG A 69 14.92 5.82 12.23
C ARG A 69 13.54 6.46 12.35
N ALA A 70 13.49 7.76 12.64
CA ALA A 70 12.22 8.49 12.70
C ALA A 70 11.53 8.52 11.32
N ILE A 71 12.27 8.73 10.24
CA ILE A 71 11.72 8.71 8.87
C ILE A 71 11.23 7.31 8.51
N GLU A 72 11.96 6.25 8.86
CA GLU A 72 11.53 4.85 8.63
C GLU A 72 10.18 4.55 9.30
N VAL A 73 10.08 4.85 10.60
CA VAL A 73 8.86 4.60 11.38
C VAL A 73 7.70 5.46 10.88
N LEU A 74 7.95 6.75 10.63
CA LEU A 74 6.93 7.65 10.10
C LEU A 74 6.43 7.19 8.73
N SER A 75 7.33 6.78 7.83
CA SER A 75 6.97 6.28 6.51
C SER A 75 6.12 5.01 6.61
N ALA A 76 6.46 4.09 7.51
CA ALA A 76 5.68 2.88 7.75
C ALA A 76 4.26 3.19 8.27
N VAL A 77 4.14 4.11 9.23
CA VAL A 77 2.83 4.55 9.75
C VAL A 77 1.99 5.21 8.67
N LEU A 78 2.60 6.05 7.83
CA LEU A 78 1.91 6.71 6.73
C LEU A 78 1.49 5.73 5.63
N LEU A 79 2.26 4.66 5.37
CA LEU A 79 1.86 3.58 4.47
C LEU A 79 0.65 2.81 5.03
N ILE A 80 0.68 2.43 6.30
CA ILE A 80 -0.44 1.74 6.97
C ILE A 80 -1.69 2.63 6.97
N GLY A 81 -1.52 3.94 7.19
CA GLY A 81 -2.61 4.93 7.15
C GLY A 81 -3.06 5.30 5.72
N GLY A 82 -2.40 4.81 4.68
CA GLY A 82 -2.70 5.12 3.28
C GLY A 82 -2.48 6.59 2.90
N ALA A 83 -1.67 7.32 3.67
CA ALA A 83 -1.20 8.66 3.36
C ALA A 83 0.03 8.64 2.44
N LEU A 84 0.87 7.61 2.58
CA LEU A 84 1.82 7.18 1.57
C LEU A 84 1.29 5.92 0.87
N THR A 85 1.66 5.74 -0.39
CA THR A 85 1.37 4.56 -1.19
C THR A 85 2.56 4.22 -2.07
N THR A 86 2.76 2.94 -2.34
CA THR A 86 3.80 2.47 -3.26
C THR A 86 3.43 2.89 -4.68
N VAL A 87 4.25 3.74 -5.28
CA VAL A 87 4.11 4.20 -6.66
C VAL A 87 4.62 3.14 -7.62
N GLY A 88 5.73 2.50 -7.27
CA GLY A 88 6.31 1.42 -8.08
C GLY A 88 7.62 0.90 -7.53
N VAL A 89 8.13 -0.12 -8.23
CA VAL A 89 9.44 -0.73 -7.98
C VAL A 89 10.34 -0.42 -9.17
N TYR A 90 11.51 0.12 -8.90
CA TYR A 90 12.53 0.41 -9.90
C TYR A 90 13.65 -0.60 -9.77
N VAL A 91 13.95 -1.30 -10.85
CA VAL A 91 15.00 -2.33 -10.88
C VAL A 91 16.16 -1.80 -11.70
N THR A 92 17.36 -1.88 -11.14
CA THR A 92 18.63 -1.57 -11.81
C THR A 92 19.46 -2.85 -11.91
N ALA A 93 20.60 -2.79 -12.60
CA ALA A 93 21.46 -3.96 -12.82
C ALA A 93 21.95 -4.64 -11.52
N GLN A 94 22.02 -3.91 -10.40
CA GLN A 94 22.58 -4.40 -9.14
C GLN A 94 21.60 -4.40 -7.96
N ARG A 95 20.55 -3.57 -8.02
CA ARG A 95 19.62 -3.38 -6.89
C ARG A 95 18.25 -2.93 -7.36
N ALA A 96 17.26 -3.12 -6.51
CA ALA A 96 15.94 -2.53 -6.64
C ALA A 96 15.72 -1.41 -5.62
N SER A 97 14.76 -0.54 -5.93
CA SER A 97 14.23 0.43 -4.99
C SER A 97 12.71 0.47 -5.09
N ILE A 98 12.06 0.71 -3.95
CA ILE A 98 10.63 0.96 -3.89
C ILE A 98 10.44 2.47 -3.82
N VAL A 99 9.55 3.03 -4.62
CA VAL A 99 9.24 4.46 -4.57
C VAL A 99 7.89 4.66 -3.95
N LEU A 100 7.86 5.47 -2.90
CA LEU A 100 6.66 5.92 -2.22
C LEU A 100 6.26 7.30 -2.72
N GLY A 101 4.95 7.48 -2.85
CA GLY A 101 4.29 8.74 -3.11
C GLY A 101 3.01 8.78 -2.29
N GLY A 102 2.03 9.56 -2.73
CA GLY A 102 0.74 9.71 -2.10
C GLY A 102 0.42 11.17 -1.74
N PRO A 103 -0.80 11.43 -1.25
CA PRO A 103 -1.32 12.78 -1.10
C PRO A 103 -0.48 13.70 -0.23
N ILE A 104 0.21 13.16 0.79
CA ILE A 104 1.07 13.95 1.68
C ILE A 104 2.33 14.48 0.98
N LEU A 105 2.73 13.84 -0.12
CA LEU A 105 3.85 14.27 -0.97
C LEU A 105 3.36 14.92 -2.27
N GLU A 106 2.10 15.34 -2.31
CA GLU A 106 1.42 15.95 -3.47
C GLU A 106 1.36 15.06 -4.72
N THR A 107 1.78 13.80 -4.62
CA THR A 107 1.67 12.85 -5.73
C THR A 107 0.29 12.20 -5.74
N PRO A 108 -0.37 12.10 -6.92
CA PRO A 108 -1.68 11.45 -7.01
C PRO A 108 -1.60 10.02 -6.47
N LYS A 109 -2.61 9.58 -5.70
CA LYS A 109 -2.70 8.17 -5.29
C LYS A 109 -2.64 7.29 -6.54
N THR A 110 -1.68 6.37 -6.56
CA THR A 110 -1.57 5.38 -7.63
C THR A 110 -2.83 4.53 -7.60
N ARG A 111 -3.72 4.74 -8.58
CA ARG A 111 -4.91 3.92 -8.76
C ARG A 111 -4.60 2.82 -9.74
N THR A 112 -5.04 1.60 -9.43
CA THR A 112 -4.98 0.48 -10.36
C THR A 112 -5.69 0.86 -11.66
N ASN A 113 -4.95 0.95 -12.75
CA ASN A 113 -5.51 1.13 -14.08
C ASN A 113 -5.55 -0.24 -14.78
N ILE A 114 -6.73 -0.63 -15.26
CA ILE A 114 -6.89 -1.84 -16.08
C ILE A 114 -7.02 -1.37 -17.54
N PRO A 115 -6.04 -1.69 -18.40
CA PRO A 115 -6.11 -1.34 -19.82
C PRO A 115 -7.43 -1.81 -20.44
N GLY A 116 -8.10 -0.90 -21.16
CA GLY A 116 -9.38 -1.19 -21.84
C GLY A 116 -10.63 -1.11 -20.96
N VAL A 117 -10.51 -0.75 -19.66
CA VAL A 117 -11.68 -0.57 -18.78
C VAL A 117 -11.85 0.91 -18.41
N PRO A 118 -12.99 1.54 -18.74
CA PRO A 118 -13.25 2.93 -18.36
C PRO A 118 -13.29 3.13 -16.84
N GLN A 119 -12.69 4.21 -16.34
CA GLN A 119 -12.60 4.54 -14.90
C GLN A 119 -13.97 4.56 -14.20
N LYS A 120 -15.01 5.02 -14.91
CA LYS A 120 -16.39 5.08 -14.40
C LYS A 120 -16.93 3.69 -14.07
N THR A 121 -16.56 2.69 -14.87
CA THR A 121 -16.96 1.29 -14.67
C THR A 121 -16.30 0.72 -13.42
N LEU A 122 -15.03 1.06 -13.17
CA LEU A 122 -14.32 0.67 -11.95
C LEU A 122 -14.97 1.28 -10.70
N TYR A 123 -15.36 2.56 -10.76
CA TYR A 123 -15.99 3.24 -9.63
C TYR A 123 -17.38 2.66 -9.31
N ALA A 124 -18.19 2.39 -10.33
CA ALA A 124 -19.50 1.75 -10.17
C ALA A 124 -19.36 0.33 -9.57
N TYR A 125 -18.32 -0.41 -10.00
CA TYR A 125 -18.04 -1.74 -9.46
C TYR A 125 -17.63 -1.71 -7.98
N GLN A 126 -16.77 -0.76 -7.59
CA GLN A 126 -16.34 -0.59 -6.20
C GLN A 126 -17.54 -0.32 -5.27
N GLN A 127 -18.50 0.50 -5.72
CA GLN A 127 -19.74 0.77 -4.98
C GLN A 127 -20.60 -0.49 -4.82
N LEU A 128 -20.68 -1.36 -5.84
CA LEU A 128 -21.42 -2.62 -5.79
C LEU A 128 -20.80 -3.62 -4.82
N ILE A 129 -19.46 -3.73 -4.79
CA ILE A 129 -18.75 -4.55 -3.81
C ILE A 129 -19.03 -4.02 -2.41
N LEU A 130 -18.82 -2.72 -2.18
CA LEU A 130 -19.01 -2.11 -0.85
C LEU A 130 -20.44 -2.28 -0.35
N LYS A 131 -21.44 -2.16 -1.24
CA LYS A 131 -22.84 -2.43 -0.89
C LYS A 131 -23.04 -3.90 -0.48
N ARG A 132 -22.56 -4.85 -1.28
CA ARG A 132 -22.77 -6.29 -1.03
C ARG A 132 -22.01 -6.80 0.20
N PHE A 133 -20.77 -6.37 0.39
CA PHE A 133 -19.94 -6.78 1.53
C PHE A 133 -20.25 -5.97 2.81
N GLY A 134 -20.65 -4.71 2.68
CA GLY A 134 -21.18 -3.91 3.79
C GLY A 134 -22.50 -4.47 4.34
N GLU A 135 -23.37 -5.01 3.48
CA GLU A 135 -24.58 -5.72 3.89
C GLU A 135 -24.27 -7.09 4.53
N SER A 136 -23.32 -7.85 3.96
CA SER A 136 -22.85 -9.14 4.52
C SER A 136 -22.36 -9.04 5.97
N TRP A 137 -21.62 -7.97 6.30
CA TRP A 137 -21.14 -7.72 7.67
C TRP A 137 -22.29 -7.40 8.64
N ARG A 138 -23.38 -6.77 8.17
CA ARG A 138 -24.59 -6.51 8.98
C ARG A 138 -25.41 -7.79 9.21
N ILE A 139 -25.45 -8.72 8.26
CA ILE A 139 -26.18 -9.99 8.40
C ILE A 139 -25.43 -10.94 9.35
N THR A 140 -24.09 -10.93 9.34
CA THR A 140 -23.28 -11.78 10.22
C THR A 140 -23.38 -11.34 11.69
N LYS A 141 -23.54 -10.04 11.96
CA LYS A 141 -23.76 -9.51 13.33
C LYS A 141 -25.16 -9.78 13.91
N TYR A 142 -26.13 -10.20 13.09
CA TYR A 142 -27.52 -10.45 13.49
C TYR A 142 -27.92 -11.93 13.49
N ARG A 143 -26.97 -12.87 13.52
CA ARG A 143 -27.29 -14.29 13.70
C ARG A 143 -27.30 -14.65 15.20
N ASN A 144 -28.45 -14.42 15.84
CA ASN A 144 -28.71 -14.86 17.20
C ASN A 144 -28.53 -16.39 17.30
N PRO A 145 -27.66 -16.92 18.18
CA PRO A 145 -27.35 -18.36 18.27
C PRO A 145 -28.46 -19.23 18.90
N LYS A 146 -29.68 -18.71 19.14
CA LYS A 146 -30.70 -19.42 19.93
C LYS A 146 -31.72 -20.29 19.17
N THR A 147 -31.53 -20.59 17.89
CA THR A 147 -32.48 -21.47 17.16
C THR A 147 -31.78 -22.66 16.50
N ARG A 148 -31.30 -23.60 17.33
CA ARG A 148 -31.16 -25.02 16.94
C ARG A 148 -31.09 -25.92 18.16
N SER A 149 -32.25 -26.16 18.77
CA SER A 149 -32.52 -27.35 19.58
C SER A 149 -34.02 -27.58 19.58
N LYS A 150 -34.45 -28.44 18.65
CA LYS A 150 -35.65 -29.28 18.67
C LYS A 150 -35.77 -29.92 17.30
N ARG A 151 -35.08 -31.04 17.14
CA ARG A 151 -35.50 -32.24 16.42
C ARG A 151 -34.44 -33.30 16.62
#